data_AF-K1UDF0-F1
#
_entry.id   AF-K1UDF0-F1
#
_cell.length_a   1.000
_cell.length_b   1.000
_cell.length_c   1.000
_cell.angle_alpha   90.00
_cell.angle_beta   90.00
_cell.angle_gamma   90.00
#
_symmetry.space_group_name_H-M   'P 1'
#
loop_
_entity.id
_entity.type
_entity.pdbx_description
1 polymer ?
#
loop_
_entity_poly.entity_id
_entity_poly.type
_entity_poly.pdbx_seq_one_letter_code
_entity_poly.pdbx_strand_id
1 'polypeptide(L)'
;MHWGHAVSRDLIHWEELEPALVPDMPYDNDKNGGCFSGSVVVHDDQLFLFYTGRTEDETGIFETQNLAVSKDGIHFVKAEENPLIKEVPEKGGRDFRDPKVFFAQGKWRMICGGSTGRIEHPDSCGRIYLFSSTDLYHWTYSGILYEAEPGEGRMFECPDAFCLDDVWFLTTSPMYEKDSVTTLYLSGQVDFDKCEFHKEIRGTLDHGTHYYAAQTYPVLHGEIRSVAWLGGWLWMPWIRDFGPEEGYRGILDVSRVWYLDDNRRLCAKVADKVKAEMKLFSRTLEKHWTGENIPPQSEPVMVELKGKLPGDGELLCID
;
A
#
# COMPACT_ATOMS: atom_id res chain seq x y z
N MET A 1 -6.41 -15.11 -0.13
CA MET A 1 -6.82 -13.70 -0.10
C MET A 1 -8.24 -13.54 -0.60
N HIS A 2 -8.98 -12.70 0.11
CA HIS A 2 -10.26 -12.09 -0.23
C HIS A 2 -10.07 -10.57 0.01
N TRP A 3 -10.91 -9.70 -0.55
CA TRP A 3 -10.97 -8.31 -0.08
C TRP A 3 -12.07 -8.19 0.97
N GLY A 4 -11.66 -8.08 2.24
CA GLY A 4 -12.55 -7.59 3.30
C GLY A 4 -12.94 -6.13 3.05
N HIS A 5 -14.04 -5.68 3.65
CA HIS A 5 -14.61 -4.37 3.36
C HIS A 5 -15.08 -3.69 4.65
N ALA A 6 -14.75 -2.41 4.82
CA ALA A 6 -15.25 -1.59 5.90
C ALA A 6 -15.41 -0.14 5.43
N VAL A 7 -16.40 0.56 5.95
CA VAL A 7 -16.71 1.95 5.60
C VAL A 7 -16.59 2.87 6.80
N SER A 8 -16.23 4.13 6.55
CA SER A 8 -16.15 5.16 7.57
C SER A 8 -16.55 6.52 7.02
N ARG A 9 -17.13 7.36 7.88
CA ARG A 9 -17.43 8.78 7.59
C ARG A 9 -16.32 9.74 8.04
N ASP A 10 -15.29 9.23 8.72
CA ASP A 10 -14.24 10.05 9.32
C ASP A 10 -12.84 9.40 9.38
N LEU A 11 -12.70 8.17 8.87
CA LEU A 11 -11.49 7.33 8.86
C LEU A 11 -11.01 6.92 10.27
N ILE A 12 -11.90 6.97 11.26
CA ILE A 12 -11.65 6.59 12.66
C ILE A 12 -12.66 5.53 13.11
N HIS A 13 -13.94 5.80 12.89
CA HIS A 13 -15.03 4.90 13.24
C HIS A 13 -15.41 4.08 12.00
N TRP A 14 -15.10 2.80 12.03
CA TRP A 14 -15.30 1.87 10.90
C TRP A 14 -16.45 0.91 11.18
N GLU A 15 -17.28 0.68 10.17
CA GLU A 15 -18.34 -0.32 10.13
C GLU A 15 -17.93 -1.41 9.13
N GLU A 16 -17.81 -2.65 9.60
CA GLU A 16 -17.45 -3.81 8.77
C GLU A 16 -18.64 -4.23 7.90
N LEU A 17 -18.36 -4.61 6.65
CA LEU A 17 -19.32 -5.04 5.65
C LEU A 17 -18.91 -6.40 5.07
N GLU A 18 -19.84 -7.05 4.36
CA GLU A 18 -19.55 -8.29 3.62
C GLU A 18 -18.37 -8.09 2.63
N PRO A 19 -17.54 -9.14 2.40
CA PRO A 19 -16.36 -9.04 1.54
C PRO A 19 -16.64 -8.48 0.15
N ALA A 20 -15.86 -7.48 -0.27
CA ALA A 20 -16.01 -6.82 -1.56
C ALA A 20 -15.60 -7.72 -2.74
N LEU A 21 -14.58 -8.56 -2.56
CA LEU A 21 -14.13 -9.54 -3.56
C LEU A 21 -13.86 -10.91 -2.92
N VAL A 22 -14.44 -11.94 -3.52
CA VAL A 22 -14.17 -13.35 -3.21
C VAL A 22 -13.48 -14.04 -4.39
N PRO A 23 -12.61 -15.04 -4.17
CA PRO A 23 -11.99 -15.81 -5.23
C PRO A 23 -12.98 -16.83 -5.79
N ASP A 24 -13.48 -16.60 -7.00
CA ASP A 24 -14.53 -17.41 -7.65
C ASP A 24 -14.38 -17.51 -9.18
N MET A 25 -13.39 -16.83 -9.77
CA MET A 25 -13.16 -16.81 -11.21
C MET A 25 -11.88 -17.59 -11.60
N PRO A 26 -11.78 -18.12 -12.84
CA PRO A 26 -10.61 -18.89 -13.28
C PRO A 26 -9.26 -18.17 -13.24
N TYR A 27 -9.26 -16.85 -13.05
CA TYR A 27 -8.07 -15.99 -12.93
C TYR A 27 -7.77 -15.54 -11.49
N ASP A 28 -8.61 -15.86 -10.49
CA ASP A 28 -8.37 -15.55 -9.07
C ASP A 28 -8.70 -16.69 -8.08
N ASN A 29 -9.04 -17.88 -8.57
CA ASN A 29 -9.33 -19.06 -7.76
C ASN A 29 -8.05 -19.84 -7.38
N ASP A 30 -7.18 -19.24 -6.56
CA ASP A 30 -6.06 -19.95 -5.92
C ASP A 30 -6.51 -20.83 -4.74
N LYS A 31 -5.74 -21.88 -4.43
CA LYS A 31 -5.90 -22.74 -3.24
C LYS A 31 -5.95 -21.99 -1.89
N ASN A 32 -5.30 -20.82 -1.79
CA ASN A 32 -5.34 -19.95 -0.62
C ASN A 32 -6.24 -18.69 -0.84
N GLY A 33 -6.94 -18.63 -1.98
CA GLY A 33 -7.70 -17.48 -2.50
C GLY A 33 -6.80 -16.47 -3.21
N GLY A 34 -7.14 -16.10 -4.45
CA GLY A 34 -6.27 -15.35 -5.35
C GLY A 34 -6.66 -13.90 -5.62
N CYS A 35 -7.64 -13.31 -4.92
CA CYS A 35 -7.89 -11.87 -4.97
C CYS A 35 -6.80 -11.12 -4.19
N PHE A 36 -5.64 -10.90 -4.82
CA PHE A 36 -4.49 -10.16 -4.28
C PHE A 36 -4.76 -8.64 -4.29
N SER A 37 -3.81 -7.84 -3.79
CA SER A 37 -3.94 -6.40 -3.61
C SER A 37 -4.13 -5.63 -4.93
N GLY A 38 -4.40 -4.34 -4.81
CA GLY A 38 -4.69 -3.42 -5.91
C GLY A 38 -5.29 -2.13 -5.37
N SER A 39 -6.11 -1.41 -6.14
CA SER A 39 -6.56 -0.05 -5.80
C SER A 39 -7.99 0.25 -6.25
N VAL A 40 -8.54 1.38 -5.78
CA VAL A 40 -9.88 1.86 -6.12
C VAL A 40 -9.81 3.26 -6.71
N VAL A 41 -10.52 3.49 -7.81
CA VAL A 41 -10.81 4.83 -8.34
C VAL A 41 -12.31 5.07 -8.50
N VAL A 42 -12.71 6.34 -8.48
CA VAL A 42 -14.08 6.77 -8.75
C VAL A 42 -14.15 7.32 -10.18
N HIS A 43 -15.08 6.82 -10.99
CA HIS A 43 -15.37 7.33 -12.34
C HIS A 43 -16.87 7.15 -12.62
N ASP A 44 -17.50 8.16 -13.21
CA ASP A 44 -18.93 8.17 -13.58
C ASP A 44 -19.85 7.60 -12.47
N ASP A 45 -19.71 8.19 -11.28
CA ASP A 45 -20.40 7.86 -10.02
C ASP A 45 -20.32 6.38 -9.59
N GLN A 46 -19.28 5.66 -10.03
CA GLN A 46 -19.04 4.25 -9.75
C GLN A 46 -17.64 4.02 -9.15
N LEU A 47 -17.51 2.97 -8.33
CA LEU A 47 -16.22 2.48 -7.84
C LEU A 47 -15.65 1.44 -8.82
N PHE A 48 -14.39 1.62 -9.21
CA PHE A 48 -13.63 0.68 -10.03
C PHE A 48 -12.50 0.09 -9.17
N LEU A 49 -12.64 -1.19 -8.80
CA LEU A 49 -11.68 -1.97 -8.03
C LEU A 49 -10.74 -2.70 -8.98
N PHE A 50 -9.51 -2.21 -9.10
CA PHE A 50 -8.43 -2.89 -9.80
C PHE A 50 -7.71 -3.81 -8.83
N TYR A 51 -7.51 -5.07 -9.19
CA TYR A 51 -6.86 -6.05 -8.31
C TYR A 51 -6.08 -7.10 -9.09
N THR A 52 -5.06 -7.67 -8.46
CA THR A 52 -4.36 -8.82 -9.02
C THR A 52 -5.15 -10.10 -8.77
N GLY A 53 -5.45 -10.83 -9.84
CA GLY A 53 -5.91 -12.22 -9.78
C GLY A 53 -4.71 -13.15 -9.85
N ARG A 54 -4.49 -13.93 -8.79
CA ARG A 54 -3.40 -14.90 -8.67
C ARG A 54 -3.92 -16.33 -8.82
N THR A 55 -3.22 -17.14 -9.62
CA THR A 55 -3.44 -18.59 -9.72
C THR A 55 -2.11 -19.35 -9.78
N GLU A 56 -2.16 -20.67 -9.61
CA GLU A 56 -0.99 -21.55 -9.67
C GLU A 56 -1.40 -22.93 -10.23
N ASP A 57 -0.65 -23.43 -11.22
CA ASP A 57 -0.83 -24.74 -11.82
C ASP A 57 0.51 -25.50 -11.98
N GLU A 58 0.51 -26.61 -12.71
CA GLU A 58 1.72 -27.42 -12.96
C GLU A 58 2.83 -26.69 -13.75
N THR A 59 2.49 -25.59 -14.42
CA THR A 59 3.41 -24.81 -15.27
C THR A 59 3.97 -23.58 -14.55
N GLY A 60 3.26 -23.01 -13.58
CA GLY A 60 3.77 -21.90 -12.77
C GLY A 60 2.72 -21.14 -11.95
N ILE A 61 3.13 -19.95 -11.52
CA ILE A 61 2.28 -18.94 -10.88
C ILE A 61 1.91 -17.92 -11.96
N PHE A 62 0.65 -17.48 -11.97
CA PHE A 62 0.17 -16.42 -12.85
C PHE A 62 -0.39 -15.28 -12.00
N GLU A 63 -0.05 -14.06 -12.38
CA GLU A 63 -0.55 -12.82 -11.77
C GLU A 63 -1.14 -11.96 -12.89
N THR A 64 -2.43 -11.66 -12.80
CA THR A 64 -3.23 -11.01 -13.85
C THR A 64 -3.90 -9.77 -13.28
N GLN A 65 -4.10 -8.71 -14.07
CA GLN A 65 -4.79 -7.51 -13.58
C GLN A 65 -6.26 -7.51 -14.00
N ASN A 66 -7.14 -7.37 -13.03
CA ASN A 66 -8.59 -7.55 -13.14
C ASN A 66 -9.32 -6.32 -12.59
N LEU A 67 -10.58 -6.17 -13.02
CA LEU A 67 -11.49 -5.10 -12.60
C LEU A 67 -12.79 -5.67 -12.01
N ALA A 68 -13.29 -5.05 -10.95
CA ALA A 68 -14.68 -5.14 -10.54
C ALA A 68 -15.30 -3.74 -10.36
N VAL A 69 -16.60 -3.60 -10.64
CA VAL A 69 -17.29 -2.31 -10.62
C VAL A 69 -18.48 -2.34 -9.65
N SER A 70 -18.73 -1.24 -8.93
CA SER A 70 -19.91 -1.05 -8.08
C SER A 70 -20.59 0.31 -8.30
N LYS A 71 -21.91 0.32 -8.16
CA LYS A 71 -22.80 1.50 -8.27
C LYS A 71 -23.35 2.00 -6.93
N ASP A 72 -23.24 1.19 -5.87
CA ASP A 72 -23.68 1.54 -4.52
C ASP A 72 -22.54 1.51 -3.49
N GLY A 73 -21.36 1.05 -3.90
CA GLY A 73 -20.18 0.88 -3.05
C GLY A 73 -20.25 -0.35 -2.14
N ILE A 74 -21.23 -1.23 -2.31
CA ILE A 74 -21.47 -2.41 -1.46
C ILE A 74 -21.41 -3.69 -2.29
N HIS A 75 -22.08 -3.72 -3.44
CA HIS A 75 -22.12 -4.87 -4.34
C HIS A 75 -21.18 -4.66 -5.52
N PHE A 76 -20.19 -5.53 -5.70
CA PHE A 76 -19.17 -5.44 -6.74
C PHE A 76 -19.36 -6.55 -7.78
N VAL A 77 -19.26 -6.21 -9.06
CA VAL A 77 -19.39 -7.15 -10.18
C VAL A 77 -18.07 -7.18 -10.96
N LYS A 78 -17.44 -8.34 -11.07
CA LYS A 78 -16.22 -8.53 -11.87
C LYS A 78 -16.53 -8.32 -13.36
N ALA A 79 -15.65 -7.61 -14.06
CA ALA A 79 -15.80 -7.28 -15.48
C ALA A 79 -15.75 -8.53 -16.38
N GLU A 80 -16.51 -8.54 -17.48
CA GLU A 80 -16.51 -9.64 -18.46
C GLU A 80 -15.21 -9.67 -19.29
N GLU A 81 -14.55 -8.52 -19.40
CA GLU A 81 -13.28 -8.30 -20.08
C GLU A 81 -12.08 -8.93 -19.34
N ASN A 82 -12.26 -9.38 -18.10
CA ASN A 82 -11.17 -9.88 -17.25
C ASN A 82 -10.52 -11.18 -17.78
N PRO A 83 -9.20 -11.36 -17.62
CA PRO A 83 -8.25 -10.37 -17.11
C PRO A 83 -7.92 -9.28 -18.15
N LEU A 84 -7.89 -8.02 -17.71
CA LEU A 84 -7.56 -6.86 -18.55
C LEU A 84 -6.09 -6.89 -19.01
N ILE A 85 -5.19 -7.36 -18.13
CA ILE A 85 -3.78 -7.59 -18.44
C ILE A 85 -3.43 -9.02 -17.99
N LYS A 86 -3.00 -9.86 -18.95
CA LYS A 86 -3.02 -11.33 -18.80
C LYS A 86 -1.68 -11.95 -18.39
N GLU A 87 -0.59 -11.23 -18.56
CA GLU A 87 0.78 -11.68 -18.29
C GLU A 87 1.70 -10.47 -18.08
N VAL A 88 2.91 -10.73 -17.57
CA VAL A 88 3.96 -9.70 -17.44
C VAL A 88 4.41 -9.27 -18.85
N PRO A 89 4.41 -7.97 -19.20
CA PRO A 89 4.75 -7.53 -20.56
C PRO A 89 6.23 -7.72 -20.91
N GLU A 90 7.12 -7.80 -19.90
CA GLU A 90 8.55 -8.01 -20.07
C GLU A 90 8.95 -9.49 -20.01
N LYS A 91 9.72 -9.93 -21.01
CA LYS A 91 10.16 -11.32 -21.13
C LYS A 91 11.03 -11.74 -19.94
N GLY A 92 10.58 -12.78 -19.24
CA GLY A 92 11.30 -13.37 -18.10
C GLY A 92 10.87 -12.81 -16.73
N GLY A 93 10.05 -11.76 -16.70
CA GLY A 93 9.35 -11.35 -15.49
C GLY A 93 8.40 -12.45 -14.97
N ARG A 94 8.09 -12.40 -13.67
CA ARG A 94 7.25 -13.38 -12.98
C ARG A 94 6.32 -12.72 -11.98
N ASP A 95 6.87 -11.87 -11.13
CA ASP A 95 6.10 -11.02 -10.24
C ASP A 95 5.48 -9.86 -11.03
N PHE A 96 4.17 -9.69 -10.92
CA PHE A 96 3.40 -8.65 -11.59
C PHE A 96 2.08 -8.43 -10.86
N ARG A 97 2.10 -7.60 -9.80
CA ARG A 97 0.97 -7.47 -8.87
C ARG A 97 0.73 -6.05 -8.35
N ASP A 98 -0.32 -5.90 -7.55
CA ASP A 98 -0.72 -4.70 -6.81
C ASP A 98 -0.96 -3.46 -7.71
N PRO A 99 -1.92 -3.50 -8.65
CA PRO A 99 -2.18 -2.41 -9.59
C PRO A 99 -2.71 -1.15 -8.89
N LYS A 100 -1.91 -0.08 -8.87
CA LYS A 100 -2.36 1.27 -8.47
C LYS A 100 -2.82 2.07 -9.69
N VAL A 101 -4.09 2.45 -9.72
CA VAL A 101 -4.69 3.28 -10.76
C VAL A 101 -4.91 4.72 -10.27
N PHE A 102 -4.61 5.69 -11.15
CA PHE A 102 -4.75 7.12 -10.89
C PHE A 102 -4.90 7.89 -12.21
N PHE A 103 -5.37 9.14 -12.17
CA PHE A 103 -5.47 9.99 -13.36
C PHE A 103 -4.31 10.99 -13.41
N ALA A 104 -3.52 10.98 -14.49
CA ALA A 104 -2.38 11.89 -14.64
C ALA A 104 -2.11 12.24 -16.10
N GLN A 105 -1.80 13.53 -16.34
CA GLN A 105 -1.46 14.05 -17.67
C GLN A 105 -2.52 13.70 -18.74
N GLY A 106 -3.81 13.84 -18.37
CA GLY A 106 -4.95 13.66 -19.28
C GLY A 106 -5.37 12.22 -19.58
N LYS A 107 -4.78 11.22 -18.91
CA LYS A 107 -5.09 9.79 -19.10
C LYS A 107 -5.16 9.07 -17.75
N TRP A 108 -5.84 7.93 -17.73
CA TRP A 108 -5.69 6.97 -16.64
C TRP A 108 -4.33 6.29 -16.75
N ARG A 109 -3.64 6.16 -15.62
CA ARG A 109 -2.38 5.43 -15.46
C ARG A 109 -2.62 4.26 -14.52
N MET A 110 -1.99 3.13 -14.80
CA MET A 110 -1.87 2.01 -13.88
C MET A 110 -0.39 1.73 -13.71
N ILE A 111 0.07 1.63 -12.46
CA ILE A 111 1.38 1.07 -12.16
C ILE A 111 1.24 -0.25 -11.42
N CYS A 112 2.10 -1.22 -11.75
CA CYS A 112 2.14 -2.54 -11.12
C CYS A 112 3.54 -2.86 -10.64
N GLY A 113 3.61 -3.53 -9.50
CA GLY A 113 4.84 -3.98 -8.86
C GLY A 113 5.36 -5.26 -9.51
N GLY A 114 6.67 -5.42 -9.56
CA GLY A 114 7.28 -6.59 -10.17
C GLY A 114 8.79 -6.69 -9.98
N SER A 115 9.41 -7.58 -10.76
CA SER A 115 10.83 -7.94 -10.65
C SER A 115 11.49 -8.17 -12.01
N THR A 116 12.83 -8.10 -12.08
CA THR A 116 13.60 -8.47 -13.28
C THR A 116 13.59 -9.97 -13.57
N GLY A 117 13.17 -10.83 -12.63
CA GLY A 117 13.23 -12.28 -12.79
C GLY A 117 12.60 -13.08 -11.65
N ARG A 118 13.42 -13.78 -10.87
CA ARG A 118 13.01 -14.58 -9.71
C ARG A 118 13.48 -13.88 -8.43
N ILE A 119 12.57 -13.56 -7.51
CA ILE A 119 12.88 -12.88 -6.25
C ILE A 119 13.97 -13.57 -5.40
N GLU A 120 14.09 -14.90 -5.46
CA GLU A 120 15.11 -15.65 -4.72
C GLU A 120 16.52 -15.42 -5.30
N HIS A 121 16.63 -15.01 -6.56
CA HIS A 121 17.89 -14.73 -7.25
C HIS A 121 18.53 -13.45 -6.70
N PRO A 122 19.85 -13.44 -6.41
CA PRO A 122 20.52 -12.25 -5.85
C PRO A 122 20.51 -11.06 -6.81
N ASP A 123 20.55 -11.31 -8.12
CA ASP A 123 20.55 -10.30 -9.18
C ASP A 123 19.13 -9.91 -9.64
N SER A 124 18.09 -10.27 -8.88
CA SER A 124 16.74 -9.74 -9.12
C SER A 124 16.65 -8.31 -8.61
N CYS A 125 16.05 -7.42 -9.39
CA CYS A 125 15.79 -6.02 -9.03
C CYS A 125 14.28 -5.78 -9.08
N GLY A 126 13.74 -4.99 -8.15
CA GLY A 126 12.35 -4.53 -8.20
C GLY A 126 12.06 -3.69 -9.44
N ARG A 127 10.81 -3.73 -9.92
CA ARG A 127 10.32 -2.94 -11.06
C ARG A 127 8.96 -2.32 -10.76
N ILE A 128 8.75 -1.13 -11.30
CA ILE A 128 7.43 -0.50 -11.43
C ILE A 128 7.11 -0.40 -12.92
N TYR A 129 6.16 -1.21 -13.38
CA TYR A 129 5.63 -1.16 -14.74
C TYR A 129 4.59 -0.05 -14.87
N LEU A 130 4.51 0.61 -16.02
CA LEU A 130 3.49 1.62 -16.33
C LEU A 130 2.60 1.17 -17.51
N PHE A 131 1.30 1.38 -17.35
CA PHE A 131 0.29 1.27 -18.39
C PHE A 131 -0.56 2.54 -18.44
N SER A 132 -1.12 2.83 -19.61
CA SER A 132 -1.98 3.99 -19.86
C SER A 132 -3.30 3.56 -20.48
N SER A 133 -4.41 4.18 -20.07
CA SER A 133 -5.77 3.94 -20.58
C SER A 133 -6.54 5.25 -20.76
N THR A 134 -7.53 5.24 -21.64
CA THR A 134 -8.51 6.32 -21.82
C THR A 134 -9.90 5.98 -21.26
N ASP A 135 -10.15 4.72 -20.86
CA ASP A 135 -11.49 4.20 -20.57
C ASP A 135 -11.59 3.26 -19.35
N LEU A 136 -10.48 3.00 -18.64
CA LEU A 136 -10.35 2.04 -17.51
C LEU A 136 -10.38 0.55 -17.87
N TYR A 137 -10.78 0.15 -19.08
CA TYR A 137 -10.85 -1.25 -19.51
C TYR A 137 -9.65 -1.65 -20.39
N HIS A 138 -9.27 -0.81 -21.35
CA HIS A 138 -8.21 -1.09 -22.30
C HIS A 138 -6.90 -0.43 -21.87
N TRP A 139 -5.87 -1.24 -21.61
CA TRP A 139 -4.58 -0.80 -21.05
C TRP A 139 -3.43 -1.01 -22.03
N THR A 140 -2.73 0.08 -22.36
CA THR A 140 -1.52 0.06 -23.21
C THR A 140 -0.28 0.07 -22.33
N TYR A 141 0.55 -0.97 -22.44
CA TYR A 141 1.86 -0.99 -21.78
C TYR A 141 2.73 0.16 -22.28
N SER A 142 3.27 0.95 -21.35
CA SER A 142 4.04 2.16 -21.61
C SER A 142 5.55 1.95 -21.38
N GLY A 143 5.92 1.04 -20.47
CA GLY A 143 7.31 0.68 -20.20
C GLY A 143 7.56 0.35 -18.72
N ILE A 144 8.84 0.19 -18.36
CA ILE A 144 9.30 0.19 -16.98
C ILE A 144 9.51 1.65 -16.57
N LEU A 145 8.71 2.14 -15.63
CA LEU A 145 8.81 3.52 -15.11
C LEU A 145 9.98 3.67 -14.13
N TYR A 146 10.26 2.61 -13.37
CA TYR A 146 11.41 2.54 -12.48
C TYR A 146 11.92 1.10 -12.30
N GLU A 147 13.23 0.93 -12.21
CA GLU A 147 13.92 -0.32 -11.88
C GLU A 147 14.86 -0.07 -10.70
N ALA A 148 14.91 -0.99 -9.75
CA ALA A 148 15.64 -0.83 -8.50
C ALA A 148 17.15 -0.66 -8.71
N GLU A 149 17.74 0.37 -8.10
CA GLU A 149 19.20 0.47 -7.98
C GLU A 149 19.76 -0.61 -7.02
N PRO A 150 21.06 -0.95 -7.10
CA PRO A 150 21.68 -1.99 -6.29
C PRO A 150 21.37 -1.89 -4.78
N GLY A 151 20.53 -2.82 -4.32
CA GLY A 151 20.11 -2.96 -2.92
C GLY A 151 18.83 -2.24 -2.52
N GLU A 152 18.13 -1.56 -3.44
CA GLU A 152 16.80 -0.97 -3.17
C GLU A 152 15.66 -2.01 -3.07
N GLY A 153 15.89 -3.26 -3.49
CA GLY A 153 14.94 -4.37 -3.37
C GLY A 153 14.96 -5.29 -4.58
N ARG A 154 14.56 -6.55 -4.38
CA ARG A 154 14.54 -7.60 -5.44
C ARG A 154 13.20 -7.74 -6.16
N MET A 155 12.16 -7.22 -5.50
CA MET A 155 10.76 -7.15 -5.91
C MET A 155 10.21 -5.87 -5.27
N PHE A 156 9.36 -5.16 -6.01
CA PHE A 156 8.65 -3.97 -5.52
C PHE A 156 7.16 -4.30 -5.39
N GLU A 157 6.69 -4.60 -4.17
CA GLU A 157 5.25 -4.80 -3.90
C GLU A 157 4.56 -3.46 -3.65
N CYS A 158 3.22 -3.45 -3.78
CA CYS A 158 2.35 -2.32 -3.46
C CYS A 158 2.91 -0.96 -3.92
N PRO A 159 3.12 -0.75 -5.23
CA PRO A 159 3.56 0.53 -5.74
C PRO A 159 2.47 1.59 -5.57
N ASP A 160 2.86 2.84 -5.38
CA ASP A 160 1.94 3.97 -5.41
C ASP A 160 2.54 5.17 -6.16
N ALA A 161 1.67 6.06 -6.63
CA ALA A 161 2.03 7.34 -7.23
C ALA A 161 1.06 8.44 -6.79
N PHE A 162 1.61 9.51 -6.21
CA PHE A 162 0.85 10.72 -5.87
C PHE A 162 1.68 11.98 -6.15
N CYS A 163 1.01 13.14 -6.16
CA CYS A 163 1.63 14.43 -6.40
C CYS A 163 1.29 15.40 -5.27
N LEU A 164 2.27 16.21 -4.84
CA LEU A 164 2.09 17.33 -3.91
C LEU A 164 2.68 18.60 -4.53
N ASP A 165 1.83 19.62 -4.69
CA ASP A 165 2.04 20.88 -5.43
C ASP A 165 2.45 20.71 -6.90
N ASP A 166 3.63 20.14 -7.14
CA ASP A 166 4.22 19.79 -8.44
C ASP A 166 5.19 18.59 -8.38
N VAL A 167 5.55 18.12 -7.18
CA VAL A 167 6.47 17.00 -6.96
C VAL A 167 5.72 15.68 -7.02
N TRP A 168 6.17 14.76 -7.88
CA TRP A 168 5.69 13.39 -7.90
C TRP A 168 6.48 12.49 -6.95
N PHE A 169 5.75 11.65 -6.23
CA PHE A 169 6.25 10.62 -5.35
C PHE A 169 5.83 9.27 -5.91
N LEU A 170 6.80 8.39 -6.15
CA LEU A 170 6.58 6.95 -6.34
C LEU A 170 6.93 6.25 -5.03
N THR A 171 6.06 5.36 -4.55
CA THR A 171 6.33 4.56 -3.34
C THR A 171 6.23 3.08 -3.64
N THR A 172 6.82 2.24 -2.80
CA THR A 172 6.72 0.77 -2.90
C THR A 172 7.12 0.13 -1.58
N SER A 173 6.67 -1.11 -1.35
CA SER A 173 7.09 -1.95 -0.23
C SER A 173 8.15 -2.97 -0.73
N PRO A 174 9.45 -2.66 -0.68
CA PRO A 174 10.48 -3.49 -1.31
C PRO A 174 10.72 -4.78 -0.53
N MET A 175 10.91 -5.88 -1.25
CA MET A 175 11.32 -7.16 -0.65
C MET A 175 12.84 -7.33 -0.76
N TYR A 176 13.47 -7.79 0.32
CA TYR A 176 14.92 -7.98 0.43
C TYR A 176 15.75 -6.71 0.13
N GLU A 177 15.25 -5.55 0.59
CA GLU A 177 16.00 -4.28 0.63
C GLU A 177 17.17 -4.37 1.62
N LYS A 178 18.31 -3.73 1.31
CA LYS A 178 19.58 -3.94 2.01
C LYS A 178 19.64 -3.38 3.44
N ASP A 179 18.95 -2.26 3.70
CA ASP A 179 18.96 -1.48 4.94
C ASP A 179 17.69 -1.75 5.79
N SER A 180 16.88 -2.74 5.39
CA SER A 180 15.62 -3.13 6.04
C SER A 180 14.47 -2.11 5.91
N VAL A 181 14.48 -1.27 4.88
CA VAL A 181 13.39 -0.31 4.60
C VAL A 181 12.11 -1.07 4.23
N THR A 182 11.02 -0.87 4.99
CA THR A 182 9.73 -1.55 4.76
C THR A 182 8.86 -0.86 3.71
N THR A 183 8.88 0.48 3.63
CA THR A 183 8.16 1.25 2.60
C THR A 183 9.02 2.40 2.07
N LEU A 184 9.56 2.19 0.87
CA LEU A 184 10.39 3.13 0.14
C LEU A 184 9.55 4.26 -0.48
N TYR A 185 10.10 5.47 -0.53
CA TYR A 185 9.64 6.50 -1.48
C TYR A 185 10.80 7.03 -2.33
N LEU A 186 10.45 7.44 -3.54
CA LEU A 186 11.28 8.09 -4.54
C LEU A 186 10.54 9.36 -4.99
N SER A 187 11.24 10.48 -5.15
CA SER A 187 10.63 11.68 -5.73
C SER A 187 11.51 12.35 -6.78
N GLY A 188 10.87 13.11 -7.67
CA GLY A 188 11.52 13.80 -8.79
C GLY A 188 10.55 14.09 -9.94
N GLN A 189 11.08 14.33 -11.13
CA GLN A 189 10.28 14.65 -12.32
C GLN A 189 9.75 13.39 -13.03
N VAL A 190 8.51 13.42 -13.51
CA VAL A 190 7.89 12.30 -14.25
C VAL A 190 7.15 12.75 -15.52
N ASP A 191 7.39 12.03 -16.61
CA ASP A 191 6.61 12.09 -17.84
C ASP A 191 6.00 10.71 -18.10
N PHE A 192 4.70 10.57 -17.78
CA PHE A 192 3.97 9.31 -17.95
C PHE A 192 3.65 9.01 -19.43
N ASP A 193 3.76 9.99 -20.33
CA ASP A 193 3.57 9.79 -21.77
C ASP A 193 4.85 9.34 -22.49
N LYS A 194 6.03 9.65 -21.93
CA LYS A 194 7.32 9.06 -22.36
C LYS A 194 7.77 7.86 -21.51
N CYS A 195 7.10 7.57 -20.39
CA CYS A 195 7.52 6.58 -19.38
C CYS A 195 8.90 6.90 -18.77
N GLU A 196 9.17 8.20 -18.54
CA GLU A 196 10.44 8.69 -17.99
C GLU A 196 10.22 9.14 -16.53
N PHE A 197 11.00 8.61 -15.59
CA PHE A 197 11.09 9.11 -14.20
C PHE A 197 12.54 9.47 -13.86
N HIS A 198 12.77 10.72 -13.48
CA HIS A 198 14.06 11.23 -13.07
C HIS A 198 14.09 11.35 -11.54
N LYS A 199 14.56 10.28 -10.87
CA LYS A 199 14.74 10.26 -9.40
C LYS A 199 15.70 11.37 -8.95
N GLU A 200 15.23 12.21 -8.05
CA GLU A 200 16.00 13.25 -7.36
C GLU A 200 16.31 12.84 -5.91
N ILE A 201 15.31 12.29 -5.19
CA ILE A 201 15.40 11.92 -3.77
C ILE A 201 14.93 10.48 -3.56
N ARG A 202 15.53 9.79 -2.56
CA ARG A 202 15.12 8.49 -2.03
C ARG A 202 14.94 8.62 -0.51
N GLY A 203 13.86 8.07 0.04
CA GLY A 203 13.62 8.03 1.48
C GLY A 203 12.70 6.88 1.90
N THR A 204 12.24 6.89 3.15
CA THR A 204 11.23 5.95 3.68
C THR A 204 9.98 6.71 4.11
N LEU A 205 8.80 6.10 4.00
CA LEU A 205 7.55 6.70 4.53
C LEU A 205 7.44 6.56 6.06
N ASP A 206 8.23 5.66 6.65
CA ASP A 206 8.23 5.38 8.10
C ASP A 206 9.58 4.78 8.52
N HIS A 207 10.01 5.03 9.76
CA HIS A 207 11.27 4.50 10.31
C HIS A 207 11.07 3.33 11.29
N GLY A 208 9.82 2.96 11.55
CA GLY A 208 9.42 1.78 12.32
C GLY A 208 9.40 0.53 11.46
N THR A 209 9.67 -0.61 12.11
CA THR A 209 9.91 -1.92 11.47
C THR A 209 8.66 -2.63 10.93
N HIS A 210 7.49 -1.97 10.95
CA HIS A 210 6.19 -2.63 10.71
C HIS A 210 5.28 -1.90 9.71
N TYR A 211 5.66 -0.73 9.19
CA TYR A 211 4.82 0.01 8.22
C TYR A 211 5.09 -0.55 6.81
N TYR A 212 4.20 -1.40 6.30
CA TYR A 212 4.34 -2.14 5.03
C TYR A 212 3.04 -2.10 4.21
N ALA A 213 3.11 -2.34 2.90
CA ALA A 213 1.97 -2.33 1.98
C ALA A 213 1.14 -1.03 2.07
N ALA A 214 1.83 0.11 2.20
CA ALA A 214 1.18 1.41 2.32
C ALA A 214 0.45 1.80 1.03
N GLN A 215 -0.77 2.32 1.17
CA GLN A 215 -1.52 2.92 0.06
C GLN A 215 -2.02 4.31 0.39
N THR A 216 -1.94 5.17 -0.62
CA THR A 216 -2.47 6.53 -0.61
C THR A 216 -3.84 6.61 -1.25
N TYR A 217 -4.61 7.62 -0.84
CA TYR A 217 -5.88 8.00 -1.46
C TYR A 217 -6.08 9.51 -1.35
N PRO A 218 -6.52 10.18 -2.43
CA PRO A 218 -6.98 11.56 -2.36
C PRO A 218 -8.31 11.60 -1.61
N VAL A 219 -8.42 12.39 -0.55
CA VAL A 219 -9.71 12.59 0.14
C VAL A 219 -10.46 13.79 -0.41
N LEU A 220 -11.75 13.87 -0.07
CA LEU A 220 -12.53 15.10 -0.21
C LEU A 220 -11.76 16.27 0.43
N HIS A 221 -11.74 17.42 -0.24
CA HIS A 221 -10.88 18.60 0.04
C HIS A 221 -9.42 18.52 -0.45
N GLY A 222 -9.00 17.44 -1.10
CA GLY A 222 -7.75 17.41 -1.89
C GLY A 222 -6.46 17.11 -1.10
N GLU A 223 -6.55 16.78 0.18
CA GLU A 223 -5.41 16.20 0.90
C GLU A 223 -5.07 14.81 0.31
N ILE A 224 -3.78 14.49 0.17
CA ILE A 224 -3.34 13.11 -0.01
C ILE A 224 -3.19 12.49 1.38
N ARG A 225 -3.84 11.34 1.59
CA ARG A 225 -3.73 10.56 2.83
C ARG A 225 -3.23 9.16 2.55
N SER A 226 -2.73 8.46 3.59
CA SER A 226 -2.41 7.04 3.51
C SER A 226 -2.85 6.24 4.73
N VAL A 227 -2.93 4.93 4.52
CA VAL A 227 -2.96 3.88 5.54
C VAL A 227 -1.98 2.80 5.09
N ALA A 228 -1.39 2.07 6.04
CA ALA A 228 -0.55 0.91 5.78
C ALA A 228 -0.96 -0.26 6.67
N TRP A 229 -0.51 -1.46 6.32
CA TRP A 229 -0.52 -2.58 7.25
C TRP A 229 0.57 -2.35 8.29
N LEU A 230 0.22 -2.44 9.57
CA LEU A 230 1.17 -2.53 10.68
C LEU A 230 1.42 -4.01 10.97
N GLY A 231 2.50 -4.53 10.38
CA GLY A 231 2.87 -5.93 10.40
C GLY A 231 4.14 -6.20 9.60
N GLY A 232 4.33 -7.45 9.20
CA GLY A 232 5.47 -7.85 8.39
C GLY A 232 5.47 -9.34 8.09
N TRP A 233 6.36 -9.76 7.20
CA TRP A 233 6.44 -11.12 6.69
C TRP A 233 7.63 -11.88 7.30
N LEU A 234 7.54 -13.22 7.41
CA LEU A 234 8.63 -14.07 7.94
C LEU A 234 9.94 -14.04 7.13
N TRP A 235 9.97 -13.41 5.94
CA TRP A 235 11.23 -13.14 5.23
C TRP A 235 12.00 -11.96 5.81
N MET A 236 11.33 -11.07 6.57
CA MET A 236 11.92 -9.96 7.29
C MET A 236 12.56 -10.48 8.60
N PRO A 237 13.90 -10.43 8.78
CA PRO A 237 14.57 -11.09 9.90
C PRO A 237 14.26 -10.55 11.31
N TRP A 238 13.54 -9.43 11.42
CA TRP A 238 13.03 -8.90 12.70
C TRP A 238 11.64 -9.42 13.07
N ILE A 239 10.88 -9.95 12.11
CA ILE A 239 9.54 -10.53 12.33
C ILE A 239 9.68 -11.97 12.81
N ARG A 240 9.24 -12.25 14.04
CA ARG A 240 9.40 -13.57 14.70
C ARG A 240 8.11 -14.40 14.72
N ASP A 241 6.97 -13.74 14.63
CA ASP A 241 5.63 -14.31 14.59
C ASP A 241 4.71 -13.37 13.79
N PHE A 242 3.40 -13.65 13.77
CA PHE A 242 2.39 -12.86 13.04
C PHE A 242 1.34 -12.24 13.99
N GLY A 243 1.72 -11.90 15.22
CA GLY A 243 0.81 -11.38 16.23
C GLY A 243 0.05 -12.47 17.02
N PRO A 244 -0.99 -12.08 17.78
CA PRO A 244 -1.51 -12.88 18.89
C PRO A 244 -2.17 -14.20 18.49
N GLU A 245 -2.26 -15.12 19.46
CA GLU A 245 -2.96 -16.41 19.32
C GLU A 245 -4.50 -16.27 19.34
N GLU A 246 -5.02 -15.06 19.53
CA GLU A 246 -6.42 -14.72 19.79
C GLU A 246 -7.36 -14.82 18.56
N GLY A 247 -6.93 -15.51 17.50
CA GLY A 247 -7.74 -15.81 16.32
C GLY A 247 -7.79 -14.74 15.24
N TYR A 248 -7.14 -13.59 15.42
CA TYR A 248 -7.02 -12.53 14.42
C TYR A 248 -5.54 -12.17 14.17
N ARG A 249 -5.22 -11.58 13.00
CA ARG A 249 -3.85 -11.17 12.63
C ARG A 249 -3.84 -9.90 11.78
N GLY A 250 -2.85 -9.05 12.05
CA GLY A 250 -2.67 -7.76 11.39
C GLY A 250 -3.58 -6.65 11.94
N ILE A 251 -3.09 -5.41 11.87
CA ILE A 251 -3.86 -4.19 12.12
C ILE A 251 -3.47 -3.14 11.06
N LEU A 252 -4.29 -2.12 10.86
CA LEU A 252 -4.00 -1.00 9.97
C LEU A 252 -3.50 0.21 10.76
N ASP A 253 -2.66 1.03 10.12
CA ASP A 253 -2.21 2.30 10.69
C ASP A 253 -3.32 3.37 10.70
N VAL A 254 -3.15 4.40 11.54
CA VAL A 254 -4.00 5.58 11.52
C VAL A 254 -3.83 6.39 10.22
N SER A 255 -4.90 7.03 9.77
CA SER A 255 -4.88 7.85 8.55
C SER A 255 -3.88 9.02 8.68
N ARG A 256 -2.80 8.94 7.90
CA ARG A 256 -1.78 10.00 7.77
C ARG A 256 -2.19 10.99 6.67
N VAL A 257 -1.81 12.25 6.83
CA VAL A 257 -1.91 13.31 5.81
C VAL A 257 -0.49 13.66 5.37
N TRP A 258 -0.25 13.65 4.05
CA TRP A 258 1.03 13.98 3.44
C TRP A 258 1.05 15.44 2.98
N TYR A 259 2.18 16.10 3.18
CA TYR A 259 2.41 17.50 2.78
C TYR A 259 3.90 17.75 2.52
N LEU A 260 4.21 18.90 1.91
CA LEU A 260 5.58 19.40 1.78
C LEU A 260 5.87 20.45 2.86
N ASP A 261 7.06 20.44 3.44
CA ASP A 261 7.53 21.54 4.30
C ASP A 261 8.05 22.73 3.48
N ASP A 262 8.45 23.82 4.15
CA ASP A 262 9.03 25.02 3.52
C ASP A 262 10.32 24.72 2.70
N ASN A 263 10.96 23.56 2.94
CA ASN A 263 12.14 23.07 2.22
C ASN A 263 11.81 22.04 1.12
N ARG A 264 10.52 21.78 0.85
CA ARG A 264 10.00 20.75 -0.09
C ARG A 264 10.38 19.31 0.27
N ARG A 265 10.60 19.03 1.56
CA ARG A 265 10.70 17.66 2.10
C ARG A 265 9.31 17.05 2.24
N LEU A 266 9.20 15.74 2.03
CA LEU A 266 7.96 15.00 2.30
C LEU A 266 7.76 14.85 3.82
N CYS A 267 6.63 15.31 4.33
CA CYS A 267 6.25 15.17 5.74
C CYS A 267 4.90 14.50 5.89
N ALA A 268 4.73 13.77 7.00
CA ALA A 268 3.48 13.16 7.43
C ALA A 268 2.97 13.80 8.71
N LYS A 269 1.66 13.98 8.83
CA LYS A 269 0.98 14.21 10.12
C LYS A 269 -0.18 13.24 10.28
N VAL A 270 -0.43 12.75 11.49
CA VAL A 270 -1.72 12.13 11.83
C VAL A 270 -2.84 13.15 11.56
N ALA A 271 -3.92 12.77 10.87
CA ALA A 271 -4.98 13.71 10.50
C ALA A 271 -5.58 14.42 11.74
N ASP A 272 -5.92 15.70 11.64
CA ASP A 272 -6.20 16.49 12.87
C ASP A 272 -7.50 16.10 13.59
N LYS A 273 -8.48 15.47 12.90
CA LYS A 273 -9.60 14.79 13.58
C LYS A 273 -9.12 13.52 14.30
N VAL A 274 -8.24 12.73 13.69
CA VAL A 274 -7.62 11.57 14.35
C VAL A 274 -6.84 12.05 15.58
N LYS A 275 -6.12 13.18 15.54
CA LYS A 275 -5.50 13.77 16.74
C LYS A 275 -6.52 14.19 17.81
N ALA A 276 -7.71 14.65 17.42
CA ALA A 276 -8.77 15.01 18.37
C ALA A 276 -9.39 13.78 19.04
N GLU A 277 -9.72 12.75 18.27
CA GLU A 277 -10.22 11.47 18.81
C GLU A 277 -9.11 10.67 19.49
N MET A 278 -7.84 10.78 19.11
CA MET A 278 -6.70 10.23 19.86
C MET A 278 -6.42 11.02 21.14
N LYS A 279 -6.79 12.31 21.23
CA LYS A 279 -6.82 13.04 22.50
C LYS A 279 -8.05 12.68 23.36
N LEU A 280 -9.11 12.14 22.76
CA LEU A 280 -10.30 11.66 23.47
C LEU A 280 -10.12 10.20 23.92
N PHE A 281 -9.49 9.40 23.06
CA PHE A 281 -8.98 8.07 23.35
C PHE A 281 -7.87 8.16 24.38
N SER A 282 -6.89 9.08 24.27
CA SER A 282 -5.95 9.34 25.36
C SER A 282 -6.72 9.73 26.60
N ARG A 283 -7.53 10.79 26.65
CA ARG A 283 -8.35 11.17 27.84
C ARG A 283 -9.23 10.05 28.45
N THR A 284 -9.45 8.97 27.70
CA THR A 284 -9.99 7.70 28.17
C THR A 284 -8.90 6.74 28.68
N LEU A 285 -7.88 6.44 27.86
CA LEU A 285 -6.54 5.86 28.15
C LEU A 285 -5.70 6.67 29.17
N GLU A 286 -6.32 7.66 29.82
CA GLU A 286 -5.76 8.50 30.87
C GLU A 286 -6.43 8.29 32.26
N LYS A 287 -7.43 7.40 32.45
CA LYS A 287 -8.29 7.37 33.69
C LYS A 287 -8.21 6.18 34.69
N HIS A 288 -7.30 5.20 34.55
CA HIS A 288 -7.28 3.89 35.26
C HIS A 288 -5.89 3.19 35.52
N TRP A 289 -4.70 3.80 35.35
CA TRP A 289 -3.35 3.17 35.55
C TRP A 289 -2.56 3.90 36.64
N THR A 290 -1.38 3.36 36.93
CA THR A 290 -0.51 3.75 38.04
C THR A 290 0.97 3.41 37.82
N GLY A 291 1.39 2.96 36.63
CA GLY A 291 2.73 2.41 36.36
C GLY A 291 3.74 3.42 35.77
N GLU A 292 5.02 3.26 36.15
CA GLU A 292 6.14 4.17 35.89
C GLU A 292 6.83 3.97 34.52
N ASN A 293 7.67 4.93 34.11
CA ASN A 293 8.42 4.89 32.85
C ASN A 293 9.48 3.76 32.84
N ILE A 294 9.44 2.93 31.79
CA ILE A 294 10.45 1.90 31.54
C ILE A 294 11.68 2.55 30.87
N PRO A 295 12.91 2.43 31.41
CA PRO A 295 14.12 2.92 30.76
C PRO A 295 14.49 2.06 29.54
N PRO A 296 15.23 2.60 28.55
CA PRO A 296 15.62 1.84 27.36
C PRO A 296 16.50 0.63 27.71
N GLN A 297 16.14 -0.54 27.18
CA GLN A 297 16.85 -1.81 27.37
C GLN A 297 17.06 -2.53 26.02
N SER A 298 18.01 -3.46 25.98
CA SER A 298 18.51 -4.09 24.76
C SER A 298 17.73 -5.31 24.26
N GLU A 299 16.62 -5.68 24.91
CA GLU A 299 15.77 -6.82 24.54
C GLU A 299 14.28 -6.41 24.58
N PRO A 300 13.42 -7.00 23.72
CA PRO A 300 12.01 -6.62 23.65
C PRO A 300 11.23 -7.06 24.89
N VAL A 301 10.46 -6.13 25.46
CA VAL A 301 9.60 -6.36 26.64
C VAL A 301 8.16 -6.55 26.19
N MET A 302 7.52 -7.65 26.62
CA MET A 302 6.06 -7.81 26.50
C MET A 302 5.33 -6.88 27.46
N VAL A 303 4.54 -5.95 26.93
CA VAL A 303 3.78 -4.96 27.72
C VAL A 303 2.29 -5.34 27.75
N GLU A 304 1.83 -5.93 28.86
CA GLU A 304 0.42 -6.22 29.07
C GLU A 304 -0.31 -4.99 29.65
N LEU A 305 -1.13 -4.30 28.84
CA LEU A 305 -1.79 -3.05 29.22
C LEU A 305 -3.08 -3.29 30.02
N LYS A 306 -3.02 -3.07 31.35
CA LYS A 306 -4.17 -3.09 32.26
C LYS A 306 -4.33 -1.77 33.01
N GLY A 307 -4.76 -0.72 32.30
CA GLY A 307 -5.01 0.61 32.86
C GLY A 307 -4.76 1.75 31.86
N LYS A 308 -4.83 3.01 32.33
CA LYS A 308 -4.93 4.27 31.58
C LYS A 308 -4.37 5.51 32.39
N LEU A 309 -3.37 6.34 32.04
CA LEU A 309 -2.89 7.51 32.87
C LEU A 309 -2.69 8.85 32.11
N PRO A 310 -2.96 10.05 32.68
CA PRO A 310 -2.84 11.34 32.01
C PRO A 310 -1.44 11.92 31.97
N GLY A 311 -1.12 12.59 30.85
CA GLY A 311 0.14 13.36 30.74
C GLY A 311 0.59 13.73 29.33
N ASP A 312 -0.28 14.42 28.56
CA ASP A 312 0.04 15.30 27.41
C ASP A 312 1.36 15.06 26.62
N GLY A 313 1.27 14.54 25.40
CA GLY A 313 2.42 14.29 24.50
C GLY A 313 2.62 15.30 23.35
N GLU A 314 3.87 15.46 22.91
CA GLU A 314 4.32 16.39 21.86
C GLU A 314 4.26 15.81 20.42
N LEU A 315 4.65 16.62 19.43
CA LEU A 315 4.73 16.27 18.01
C LEU A 315 6.07 15.63 17.66
N LEU A 316 6.04 14.55 16.87
CA LEU A 316 7.20 14.04 16.13
C LEU A 316 7.26 14.71 14.75
N CYS A 317 8.41 15.30 14.42
CA CYS A 317 8.83 15.50 13.04
C CYS A 317 9.61 14.26 12.56
N ILE A 318 9.66 14.09 11.24
CA ILE A 318 10.55 13.14 10.55
C ILE A 318 11.60 14.00 9.83
N ASP A 319 12.87 13.63 9.92
CA ASP A 319 14.06 14.33 9.37
C ASP A 319 14.73 13.47 8.28
#